data_AF-A0A1V6K480-F1
#
_entry.id   AF-A0A1V6K480-F1
#
_cell.length_a   1.000
_cell.length_b   1.000
_cell.length_c   1.000
_cell.angle_alpha   90.00
_cell.angle_beta   90.00
_cell.angle_gamma   90.00
#
_symmetry.space_group_name_H-M   'P 1'
#
loop_
_entity.id
_entity.type
_entity.pdbx_description
1 polymer ?
#
loop_
_entity_poly.entity_id
_entity_poly.type
_entity_poly.pdbx_seq_one_letter_code
_entity_poly.pdbx_strand_id
1 'polypeptide(L)'
;MTGIIAFSDLAWGTRERGLPGGGRVGIASFMRIVDEADPAIVIFAGDAAYDRCSRSGLDETEVFVDLLRDIAAAGRHCIVVEGNNDDARGTYGRVREAAEASPFLHEVSGKAETVRGIRFLGVPTGKERRMARSAEGPVDIVVAHAPLADRVWLFDLPAACIVTGHYGMMVAGIAGKAYVALDCSPASYAAIEWERGWRRIAYVAGACRISLSPGEGVAATGCDAEERRRLTGGPGELPYRAEIEALRQAKDEVAVLGREEVAGRLLAMGIKKKHIERYLGRQGRPEP
;
A
#
# COMPACT_ATOMS: atom_id res chain seq x y z
N MET A 1 -22.32 3.51 4.28
CA MET A 1 -21.02 2.97 4.72
C MET A 1 -20.54 1.99 3.67
N THR A 2 -19.29 2.11 3.23
CA THR A 2 -18.68 1.29 2.18
C THR A 2 -17.56 0.46 2.80
N GLY A 3 -17.69 -0.87 2.75
CA GLY A 3 -16.64 -1.79 3.18
C GLY A 3 -15.60 -1.99 2.07
N ILE A 4 -14.33 -1.99 2.44
CA ILE A 4 -13.20 -2.16 1.53
C ILE A 4 -12.26 -3.21 2.11
N ILE A 5 -11.81 -4.16 1.30
CA ILE A 5 -10.68 -5.05 1.63
C ILE A 5 -9.46 -4.62 0.81
N ALA A 6 -8.27 -4.64 1.40
CA ALA A 6 -7.03 -4.35 0.72
C ALA A 6 -6.02 -5.49 0.87
N PHE A 7 -5.42 -5.86 -0.26
CA PHE A 7 -4.36 -6.83 -0.41
C PHE A 7 -3.16 -6.20 -1.14
N SER A 8 -2.01 -6.87 -1.03
CA SER A 8 -0.78 -6.57 -1.76
C SER A 8 0.15 -7.78 -1.75
N ASP A 9 1.07 -7.85 -2.71
CA ASP A 9 2.14 -8.86 -2.74
C ASP A 9 1.56 -10.27 -2.62
N LEU A 10 0.76 -10.67 -3.62
CA LEU A 10 -0.04 -11.89 -3.54
C LEU A 10 0.88 -13.11 -3.53
N ALA A 11 0.82 -13.90 -2.47
CA ALA A 11 1.77 -14.97 -2.21
C ALA A 11 1.41 -16.27 -2.94
N TRP A 12 1.10 -16.19 -4.23
CA TRP A 12 0.62 -17.29 -5.06
C TRP A 12 1.47 -18.56 -4.90
N GLY A 13 0.80 -19.71 -4.72
CA GLY A 13 1.45 -21.02 -4.65
C GLY A 13 2.34 -21.24 -3.42
N THR A 14 2.52 -20.24 -2.54
CA THR A 14 3.25 -20.41 -1.28
C THR A 14 2.39 -21.16 -0.26
N ARG A 15 3.01 -21.72 0.77
CA ARG A 15 2.29 -22.42 1.84
C ARG A 15 1.43 -21.41 2.62
N GLU A 16 0.13 -21.65 2.66
CA GLU A 16 -0.79 -20.82 3.41
C GLU A 16 -0.52 -20.96 4.91
N ARG A 17 -0.21 -19.84 5.57
CA ARG A 17 0.10 -19.81 7.01
C ARG A 17 -1.21 -19.88 7.81
N GLY A 18 -1.27 -20.76 8.81
CA GLY A 18 -2.39 -20.81 9.77
C GLY A 18 -3.49 -21.85 9.49
N LEU A 19 -3.43 -22.61 8.39
CA LEU A 19 -4.34 -23.74 8.14
C LEU A 19 -3.72 -25.09 8.52
N PRO A 20 -4.36 -25.90 9.38
CA PRO A 20 -3.98 -27.30 9.58
C PRO A 20 -4.12 -28.06 8.25
N GLY A 21 -3.04 -28.70 7.77
CA GLY A 21 -3.06 -29.47 6.51
C GLY A 21 -2.38 -28.82 5.30
N GLY A 22 -1.94 -27.56 5.40
CA GLY A 22 -0.93 -26.98 4.49
C GLY A 22 -1.32 -26.86 3.01
N GLY A 23 -2.46 -26.22 2.72
CA GLY A 23 -2.79 -25.78 1.37
C GLY A 23 -1.82 -24.73 0.83
N ARG A 24 -1.79 -24.57 -0.50
CA ARG A 24 -1.10 -23.47 -1.17
C ARG A 24 -2.07 -22.31 -1.38
N VAL A 25 -1.55 -21.09 -1.29
CA VAL A 25 -2.32 -19.87 -1.57
C VAL A 25 -2.80 -19.90 -3.02
N GLY A 26 -4.12 -19.74 -3.19
CA GLY A 26 -4.79 -19.63 -4.47
C GLY A 26 -6.03 -18.74 -4.37
N ILE A 27 -6.85 -18.71 -5.42
CA ILE A 27 -8.04 -17.84 -5.50
C ILE A 27 -8.95 -18.01 -4.28
N ALA A 28 -9.22 -19.26 -3.89
CA ALA A 28 -10.06 -19.58 -2.74
C ALA A 28 -9.57 -18.97 -1.41
N SER A 29 -8.25 -18.79 -1.24
CA SER A 29 -7.67 -18.19 -0.03
C SER A 29 -8.09 -16.71 0.09
N PHE A 30 -8.16 -15.98 -1.03
CA PHE A 30 -8.61 -14.59 -1.08
C PHE A 30 -10.13 -14.48 -1.04
N MET A 31 -10.83 -15.31 -1.83
CA MET A 31 -12.30 -15.30 -1.88
C MET A 31 -12.91 -15.60 -0.51
N ARG A 32 -12.32 -16.48 0.31
CA ARG A 32 -12.79 -16.68 1.69
C ARG A 32 -12.82 -15.38 2.50
N ILE A 33 -11.80 -14.54 2.39
CA ILE A 33 -11.73 -13.25 3.11
C ILE A 33 -12.74 -12.26 2.51
N VAL A 34 -12.83 -12.21 1.18
CA VAL A 34 -13.77 -11.32 0.48
C VAL A 34 -15.21 -11.70 0.81
N ASP A 35 -15.56 -12.98 0.82
CA ASP A 35 -16.91 -13.44 1.10
C ASP A 35 -17.28 -13.30 2.58
N GLU A 36 -16.32 -13.53 3.49
CA GLU A 36 -16.54 -13.31 4.93
C GLU A 36 -16.76 -11.83 5.27
N ALA A 37 -16.00 -10.93 4.65
CA ALA A 37 -16.07 -9.49 4.91
C ALA A 37 -17.15 -8.76 4.09
N ASP A 38 -17.63 -9.37 3.01
CA ASP A 38 -18.57 -8.82 2.03
C ASP A 38 -18.30 -7.34 1.65
N PRO A 39 -17.10 -7.01 1.13
CA PRO A 39 -16.78 -5.64 0.80
C PRO A 39 -17.45 -5.20 -0.50
N ALA A 40 -17.70 -3.90 -0.61
CA ALA A 40 -18.10 -3.30 -1.89
C ALA A 40 -16.91 -3.10 -2.85
N ILE A 41 -15.70 -2.99 -2.30
CA ILE A 41 -14.47 -2.72 -3.05
C ILE A 41 -13.32 -3.60 -2.52
N VAL A 42 -12.53 -4.19 -3.41
CA VAL A 42 -11.28 -4.89 -3.13
C VAL A 42 -10.13 -4.12 -3.77
N ILE A 43 -9.08 -3.82 -3.01
CA ILE A 43 -7.89 -3.10 -3.46
C ILE A 43 -6.72 -4.08 -3.58
N PHE A 44 -5.97 -3.98 -4.68
CA PHE A 44 -4.71 -4.68 -4.91
C PHE A 44 -3.59 -3.66 -5.09
N ALA A 45 -2.76 -3.49 -4.05
CA ALA A 45 -1.72 -2.46 -3.98
C ALA A 45 -0.36 -2.92 -4.56
N GLY A 46 -0.40 -3.59 -5.72
CA GLY A 46 0.75 -4.05 -6.50
C GLY A 46 1.28 -5.44 -6.14
N ASP A 47 2.10 -5.95 -7.06
CA ASP A 47 2.72 -7.29 -7.02
C ASP A 47 1.65 -8.39 -6.86
N ALA A 48 0.57 -8.25 -7.63
CA ALA A 48 -0.54 -9.20 -7.67
C ALA A 48 -0.45 -10.17 -8.86
N ALA A 49 0.22 -9.77 -9.95
CA ALA A 49 0.40 -10.49 -11.21
C ALA A 49 1.89 -10.77 -11.45
N TYR A 50 2.56 -11.39 -10.48
CA TYR A 50 4.03 -11.49 -10.45
C TYR A 50 4.58 -12.28 -11.66
N ASP A 51 5.09 -11.59 -12.67
CA ASP A 51 5.51 -12.21 -13.94
C ASP A 51 7.04 -12.38 -14.06
N ARG A 52 7.82 -11.78 -13.16
CA ARG A 52 9.30 -11.78 -13.22
C ARG A 52 9.94 -13.15 -13.01
N CYS A 53 9.60 -13.81 -11.90
CA CYS A 53 10.11 -15.10 -11.47
C CYS A 53 9.06 -15.77 -10.58
N SER A 54 8.01 -16.32 -11.21
CA SER A 54 7.00 -17.13 -10.52
C SER A 54 7.71 -18.20 -9.68
N ARG A 55 7.60 -18.07 -8.35
CA ARG A 55 8.07 -19.10 -7.40
C ARG A 55 7.10 -20.29 -7.38
N SER A 56 5.93 -20.12 -7.98
CA SER A 56 4.83 -21.07 -7.99
C SER A 56 4.83 -21.99 -9.22
N GLY A 57 5.50 -21.59 -10.31
CA GLY A 57 5.41 -22.26 -11.61
C GLY A 57 4.12 -21.93 -12.38
N LEU A 58 3.28 -21.04 -11.84
CA LEU A 58 2.01 -20.61 -12.43
C LEU A 58 2.21 -19.42 -13.37
N ASP A 59 1.27 -19.24 -14.31
CA ASP A 59 1.00 -17.95 -14.94
C ASP A 59 0.22 -17.10 -13.93
N GLU A 60 0.96 -16.41 -13.04
CA GLU A 60 0.36 -15.65 -11.93
C GLU A 60 -0.50 -14.47 -12.44
N THR A 61 -0.25 -13.99 -13.66
CA THR A 61 -1.10 -12.99 -14.32
C THR A 61 -2.47 -13.56 -14.66
N GLU A 62 -2.55 -14.76 -15.26
CA GLU A 62 -3.85 -15.40 -15.52
C GLU A 62 -4.59 -15.71 -14.23
N VAL A 63 -3.89 -16.26 -13.22
CA VAL A 63 -4.50 -16.57 -11.91
C VAL A 63 -5.06 -15.30 -11.26
N PHE A 64 -4.35 -14.18 -11.38
CA PHE A 64 -4.82 -12.89 -10.87
C PHE A 64 -6.02 -12.36 -11.66
N VAL A 65 -6.01 -12.45 -12.99
CA VAL A 65 -7.15 -12.06 -13.84
C VAL A 65 -8.40 -12.88 -13.49
N ASP A 66 -8.26 -14.18 -13.23
CA ASP A 66 -9.37 -15.03 -12.81
C ASP A 66 -9.89 -14.65 -11.42
N LEU A 67 -9.02 -14.32 -10.45
CA LEU A 67 -9.43 -13.77 -9.16
C LEU A 67 -10.24 -12.47 -9.35
N LEU A 68 -9.77 -11.56 -10.21
CA LEU A 68 -10.47 -10.31 -10.48
C LEU A 68 -11.86 -10.57 -11.07
N ARG A 69 -11.99 -11.52 -12.01
CA ARG A 69 -13.26 -11.92 -12.61
C ARG A 69 -14.22 -12.51 -11.58
N ASP A 70 -13.74 -13.36 -10.68
CA ASP A 70 -14.57 -13.96 -9.63
C ASP A 70 -15.12 -12.88 -8.67
N ILE A 71 -14.29 -11.93 -8.26
CA ILE A 71 -14.71 -10.80 -7.41
C ILE A 71 -15.74 -9.92 -8.15
N ALA A 72 -15.48 -9.61 -9.43
CA ALA A 72 -16.38 -8.81 -10.25
C ALA A 72 -17.72 -9.51 -10.52
N ALA A 73 -17.72 -10.84 -10.73
CA ALA A 73 -18.92 -11.64 -10.93
C ALA A 73 -19.82 -11.64 -9.68
N ALA A 74 -19.25 -11.49 -8.50
CA ALA A 74 -19.97 -11.26 -7.25
C ALA A 74 -20.48 -9.81 -7.07
N GLY A 75 -20.30 -8.94 -8.06
CA GLY A 75 -20.79 -7.55 -8.04
C GLY A 75 -19.92 -6.58 -7.24
N ARG A 76 -18.66 -6.94 -6.96
CA ARG A 76 -17.71 -6.14 -6.16
C ARG A 76 -16.71 -5.45 -7.08
N HIS A 77 -16.31 -4.22 -6.74
CA HIS A 77 -15.32 -3.47 -7.53
C HIS A 77 -13.90 -3.86 -7.14
N CYS A 78 -12.97 -3.94 -8.10
CA CYS A 78 -11.55 -4.13 -7.88
C CYS A 78 -10.77 -2.89 -8.27
N ILE A 79 -9.95 -2.35 -7.37
CA ILE A 79 -8.98 -1.28 -7.65
C ILE A 79 -7.59 -1.89 -7.70
N VAL A 80 -6.88 -1.74 -8.82
CA VAL A 80 -5.58 -2.38 -9.05
C VAL A 80 -4.53 -1.32 -9.41
N VAL A 81 -3.34 -1.45 -8.83
CA VAL A 81 -2.16 -0.66 -9.18
C VAL A 81 -1.01 -1.61 -9.51
N GLU A 82 -0.24 -1.27 -10.52
CA GLU A 82 0.94 -2.01 -10.97
C GLU A 82 2.08 -1.91 -9.96
N GLY A 83 2.56 -3.06 -9.50
CA GLY A 83 3.78 -3.25 -8.73
C GLY A 83 5.02 -3.42 -9.61
N ASN A 84 6.20 -3.47 -9.00
CA ASN A 84 7.46 -3.56 -9.77
C ASN A 84 7.75 -4.95 -10.34
N ASN A 85 7.00 -5.98 -9.94
CA ASN A 85 7.18 -7.34 -10.44
C ASN A 85 6.03 -7.80 -11.35
N ASP A 86 5.06 -6.93 -11.66
CA ASP A 86 3.86 -7.30 -12.39
C ASP A 86 4.03 -7.34 -13.93
N ASP A 87 4.94 -6.54 -14.50
CA ASP A 87 5.12 -6.43 -15.97
C ASP A 87 6.56 -6.65 -16.46
N ALA A 88 7.37 -7.39 -15.70
CA ALA A 88 8.75 -7.71 -16.06
C ALA A 88 8.87 -8.62 -17.30
N ARG A 89 7.82 -9.35 -17.68
CA ARG A 89 7.73 -10.17 -18.89
C ARG A 89 6.70 -9.66 -19.90
N GLY A 90 6.07 -8.52 -19.65
CA GLY A 90 5.10 -7.92 -20.59
C GLY A 90 3.70 -8.54 -20.52
N THR A 91 3.36 -9.28 -19.45
CA THR A 91 2.07 -9.96 -19.35
C THR A 91 0.97 -9.11 -18.71
N TYR A 92 1.34 -8.03 -18.02
CA TYR A 92 0.38 -7.19 -17.29
C TYR A 92 -0.64 -6.49 -18.22
N GLY A 93 -0.36 -6.43 -19.52
CA GLY A 93 -1.34 -6.02 -20.54
C GLY A 93 -2.68 -6.75 -20.40
N ARG A 94 -2.69 -8.02 -19.99
CA ARG A 94 -3.91 -8.80 -19.78
C ARG A 94 -4.77 -8.30 -18.62
N VAL A 95 -4.14 -7.74 -17.57
CA VAL A 95 -4.85 -7.09 -16.46
C VAL A 95 -5.54 -5.81 -16.96
N ARG A 96 -4.85 -5.04 -17.80
CA ARG A 96 -5.41 -3.81 -18.41
C ARG A 96 -6.59 -4.15 -19.34
N GLU A 97 -6.44 -5.17 -20.19
CA GLU A 97 -7.51 -5.67 -21.06
C GLU A 97 -8.74 -6.15 -20.25
N ALA A 98 -8.51 -6.87 -19.14
CA ALA A 98 -9.58 -7.29 -18.26
C ALA A 98 -10.31 -6.10 -17.60
N ALA A 99 -9.59 -5.04 -17.23
CA ALA A 99 -10.16 -3.81 -16.70
C ALA A 99 -10.99 -3.06 -17.74
N GLU A 100 -10.54 -2.99 -18.99
CA GLU A 100 -11.32 -2.38 -20.09
C GLU A 100 -12.62 -3.16 -20.39
N ALA A 101 -12.60 -4.48 -20.20
CA ALA A 101 -13.74 -5.34 -20.47
C ALA A 101 -14.83 -5.36 -19.38
N SER A 102 -14.58 -4.78 -18.20
CA SER A 102 -15.50 -4.89 -17.05
C SER A 102 -15.66 -3.57 -16.29
N PRO A 103 -16.90 -3.10 -16.04
CA PRO A 103 -17.13 -1.88 -15.26
C PRO A 103 -16.83 -2.04 -13.76
N PHE A 104 -16.51 -3.25 -13.31
CA PHE A 104 -16.14 -3.56 -11.93
C PHE A 104 -14.63 -3.66 -11.72
N LEU A 105 -13.82 -3.60 -12.79
CA LEU A 105 -12.37 -3.76 -12.71
C LEU A 105 -11.69 -2.44 -13.10
N HIS A 106 -10.91 -1.89 -12.17
CA HIS A 106 -10.33 -0.56 -12.29
C HIS A 106 -8.81 -0.65 -12.13
N GLU A 107 -8.09 -0.73 -13.25
CA GLU A 107 -6.64 -0.53 -13.26
C GLU A 107 -6.39 0.97 -13.24
N VAL A 108 -5.80 1.49 -12.15
CA VAL A 108 -5.70 2.93 -11.88
C VAL A 108 -4.27 3.46 -11.90
N SER A 109 -3.30 2.71 -12.44
CA SER A 109 -1.90 3.10 -12.41
C SER A 109 -1.66 4.44 -13.12
N GLY A 110 -1.18 5.42 -12.36
CA GLY A 110 -0.82 6.74 -12.88
C GLY A 110 -2.02 7.67 -13.10
N LYS A 111 -3.23 7.29 -12.70
CA LYS A 111 -4.45 8.10 -12.89
C LYS A 111 -5.33 8.09 -11.64
N ALA A 112 -6.26 9.04 -11.61
CA ALA A 112 -7.32 9.10 -10.60
C ALA A 112 -8.63 8.59 -11.18
N GLU A 113 -9.41 7.87 -10.37
CA GLU A 113 -10.71 7.34 -10.77
C GLU A 113 -11.69 7.36 -9.59
N THR A 114 -12.98 7.62 -9.86
CA THR A 114 -14.01 7.63 -8.81
C THR A 114 -14.86 6.38 -8.91
N VAL A 115 -14.87 5.58 -7.84
CA VAL A 115 -15.62 4.33 -7.76
C VAL A 115 -16.47 4.37 -6.49
N ARG A 116 -17.78 4.15 -6.63
CA ARG A 116 -18.75 4.19 -5.51
C ARG A 116 -18.68 5.49 -4.67
N GLY A 117 -18.37 6.61 -5.32
CA GLY A 117 -18.24 7.92 -4.67
C GLY A 117 -16.94 8.12 -3.88
N ILE A 118 -15.94 7.26 -4.07
CA ILE A 118 -14.60 7.36 -3.48
C ILE A 118 -13.61 7.61 -4.61
N ARG A 119 -12.82 8.67 -4.51
CA ARG A 119 -11.78 9.03 -5.48
C ARG A 119 -10.45 8.36 -5.13
N PHE A 120 -10.04 7.43 -5.97
CA PHE A 120 -8.78 6.72 -5.87
C PHE A 120 -7.70 7.39 -6.72
N LEU A 121 -6.45 7.33 -6.28
CA LEU A 121 -5.26 7.66 -7.08
C LEU A 121 -4.31 6.48 -7.07
N GLY A 122 -4.03 5.90 -8.24
CA GLY A 122 -3.06 4.82 -8.36
C GLY A 122 -1.64 5.36 -8.58
N VAL A 123 -0.72 5.00 -7.69
CA VAL A 123 0.70 5.39 -7.76
C VAL A 123 1.55 4.15 -7.99
N PRO A 124 1.86 3.81 -9.25
CA PRO A 124 2.69 2.65 -9.55
C PRO A 124 4.13 2.87 -9.09
N THR A 125 4.85 1.76 -8.89
CA THR A 125 6.20 1.78 -8.33
C THR A 125 7.14 2.73 -9.08
N GLY A 126 7.86 3.56 -8.33
CA GLY A 126 8.85 4.49 -8.89
C GLY A 126 8.26 5.77 -9.49
N LYS A 127 6.93 5.98 -9.39
CA LYS A 127 6.27 7.23 -9.81
C LYS A 127 5.90 8.15 -8.65
N GLU A 128 6.19 7.77 -7.40
CA GLU A 128 5.76 8.44 -6.17
C GLU A 128 6.17 9.92 -6.16
N ARG A 129 7.46 10.21 -6.38
CA ARG A 129 7.98 11.58 -6.42
C ARG A 129 7.32 12.41 -7.51
N ARG A 130 7.19 11.86 -8.73
CA ARG A 130 6.63 12.57 -9.88
C ARG A 130 5.18 12.94 -9.61
N MET A 131 4.38 11.97 -9.15
CA MET A 131 2.96 12.17 -8.88
C MET A 131 2.72 13.08 -7.68
N ALA A 132 3.54 12.99 -6.63
CA ALA A 132 3.49 13.93 -5.50
C ALA A 132 3.70 15.39 -5.94
N ARG A 133 4.55 15.62 -6.96
CA ARG A 133 4.81 16.96 -7.51
C ARG A 133 3.73 17.44 -8.50
N SER A 134 2.97 16.53 -9.10
CA SER A 134 2.00 16.84 -10.16
C SER A 134 0.54 16.54 -9.78
N ALA A 135 0.24 16.38 -8.49
CA ALA A 135 -1.08 15.94 -8.05
C ALA A 135 -2.18 16.98 -8.36
N GLU A 136 -3.18 16.58 -9.13
CA GLU A 136 -4.29 17.43 -9.60
C GLU A 136 -5.47 17.46 -8.61
N GLY A 137 -5.17 17.84 -7.37
CA GLY A 137 -6.17 18.05 -6.32
C GLY A 137 -6.40 16.85 -5.39
N PRO A 138 -7.32 17.00 -4.42
CA PRO A 138 -7.52 16.03 -3.35
C PRO A 138 -8.14 14.73 -3.86
N VAL A 139 -7.73 13.64 -3.22
CA VAL A 139 -8.27 12.29 -3.43
C VAL A 139 -8.62 11.68 -2.08
N ASP A 140 -9.47 10.66 -2.07
CA ASP A 140 -9.86 9.99 -0.84
C ASP A 140 -8.80 8.98 -0.41
N ILE A 141 -8.41 8.11 -1.34
CA ILE A 141 -7.50 6.98 -1.10
C ILE A 141 -6.40 6.97 -2.17
N VAL A 142 -5.14 7.01 -1.72
CA VAL A 142 -4.00 6.66 -2.57
C VAL A 142 -3.76 5.17 -2.47
N VAL A 143 -3.69 4.49 -3.62
CA VAL A 143 -3.27 3.09 -3.74
C VAL A 143 -1.90 3.09 -4.39
N ALA A 144 -0.89 2.48 -3.78
CA ALA A 144 0.49 2.58 -4.25
C ALA A 144 1.28 1.29 -4.05
N HIS A 145 2.35 1.09 -4.81
CA HIS A 145 3.32 0.03 -4.53
C HIS A 145 4.71 0.63 -4.31
N ALA A 146 4.92 1.25 -3.15
CA ALA A 146 6.06 2.14 -2.94
C ALA A 146 7.17 1.49 -2.09
N PRO A 147 8.44 1.54 -2.53
CA PRO A 147 9.56 1.13 -1.72
C PRO A 147 9.77 2.07 -0.55
N LEU A 148 10.31 1.53 0.56
CA LEU A 148 10.37 2.24 1.84
C LEU A 148 10.97 3.66 1.74
N ALA A 149 12.01 3.82 0.93
CA ALA A 149 12.70 5.11 0.75
C ALA A 149 11.89 6.16 -0.03
N ASP A 150 10.91 5.75 -0.83
CA ASP A 150 10.10 6.63 -1.67
C ASP A 150 8.70 6.88 -1.08
N ARG A 151 8.30 6.13 -0.04
CA ARG A 151 7.00 6.28 0.63
C ARG A 151 6.73 7.65 1.24
N VAL A 152 7.77 8.40 1.61
CA VAL A 152 7.62 9.77 2.11
C VAL A 152 6.89 10.67 1.11
N TRP A 153 7.08 10.44 -0.20
CA TRP A 153 6.37 11.20 -1.24
C TRP A 153 4.85 10.95 -1.23
N LEU A 154 4.39 9.79 -0.75
CA LEU A 154 2.95 9.53 -0.64
C LEU A 154 2.27 10.45 0.39
N PHE A 155 3.00 10.92 1.40
CA PHE A 155 2.47 11.85 2.40
C PHE A 155 2.39 13.30 1.90
N ASP A 156 3.03 13.61 0.78
CA ASP A 156 2.87 14.89 0.09
C ASP A 156 1.61 14.91 -0.80
N LEU A 157 1.00 13.75 -1.08
CA LEU A 157 -0.26 13.67 -1.82
C LEU A 157 -1.44 14.11 -0.93
N PRO A 158 -2.39 14.92 -1.44
CA PRO A 158 -3.56 15.39 -0.69
C PRO A 158 -4.63 14.28 -0.57
N ALA A 159 -4.33 13.24 0.20
CA ALA A 159 -5.21 12.11 0.47
C ALA A 159 -5.58 11.97 1.96
N ALA A 160 -6.72 11.34 2.25
CA ALA A 160 -7.13 10.99 3.61
C ALA A 160 -6.60 9.62 4.06
N CYS A 161 -6.43 8.69 3.12
CA CYS A 161 -5.89 7.36 3.35
C CYS A 161 -4.84 6.99 2.29
N ILE A 162 -3.81 6.26 2.71
CA ILE A 162 -2.78 5.69 1.84
C ILE A 162 -2.76 4.18 2.11
N VAL A 163 -2.96 3.39 1.06
CA VAL A 163 -2.81 1.94 1.05
C VAL A 163 -1.63 1.61 0.15
N THR A 164 -0.63 0.88 0.67
CA THR A 164 0.54 0.55 -0.12
C THR A 164 1.13 -0.84 0.12
N GLY A 165 1.78 -1.39 -0.90
CA GLY A 165 2.49 -2.67 -0.87
C GLY A 165 4.01 -2.61 -0.74
N HIS A 166 4.67 -3.65 -1.26
CA HIS A 166 6.10 -3.84 -1.50
C HIS A 166 6.86 -4.46 -0.34
N TYR A 167 7.02 -3.73 0.77
CA TYR A 167 7.70 -4.24 1.97
C TYR A 167 7.33 -3.45 3.21
N GLY A 168 7.27 -4.12 4.35
CA GLY A 168 7.12 -3.44 5.64
C GLY A 168 5.66 -3.16 5.94
N MET A 169 5.07 -4.14 6.62
CA MET A 169 3.73 -4.11 7.19
C MET A 169 3.59 -3.01 8.23
N MET A 170 2.57 -2.17 8.08
CA MET A 170 2.28 -1.11 9.03
C MET A 170 0.82 -0.66 8.96
N VAL A 171 0.25 -0.30 10.12
CA VAL A 171 -0.97 0.50 10.18
C VAL A 171 -0.83 1.61 11.22
N ALA A 172 -1.01 2.86 10.79
CA ALA A 172 -0.84 4.02 11.66
C ALA A 172 -1.57 5.27 11.14
N GLY A 173 -1.80 6.23 12.04
CA GLY A 173 -2.10 7.61 11.67
C GLY A 173 -0.81 8.41 11.51
N ILE A 174 -0.50 8.88 10.30
CA ILE A 174 0.73 9.63 10.00
C ILE A 174 0.38 10.86 9.18
N ALA A 175 0.90 12.03 9.57
CA ALA A 175 0.66 13.30 8.87
C ALA A 175 -0.84 13.60 8.63
N GLY A 176 -1.71 13.22 9.58
CA GLY A 176 -3.16 13.40 9.48
C GLY A 176 -3.87 12.41 8.54
N LYS A 177 -3.17 11.38 8.05
CA LYS A 177 -3.69 10.37 7.13
C LYS A 177 -3.72 9.00 7.79
N ALA A 178 -4.69 8.16 7.41
CA ALA A 178 -4.54 6.73 7.63
C ALA A 178 -3.46 6.19 6.69
N TYR A 179 -2.53 5.41 7.24
CA TYR A 179 -1.47 4.76 6.49
C TYR A 179 -1.54 3.25 6.72
N VAL A 180 -1.71 2.51 5.63
CA VAL A 180 -1.77 1.05 5.59
C VAL A 180 -0.69 0.57 4.63
N ALA A 181 0.28 -0.15 5.15
CA ALA A 181 1.28 -0.84 4.36
C ALA A 181 1.08 -2.34 4.53
N LEU A 182 0.91 -3.05 3.43
CA LEU A 182 0.64 -4.47 3.36
C LEU A 182 1.86 -5.23 2.84
N ASP A 183 1.84 -6.53 3.09
CA ASP A 183 2.84 -7.49 2.62
C ASP A 183 2.16 -8.85 2.40
N CYS A 184 2.78 -9.76 1.67
CA CYS A 184 2.45 -11.19 1.51
C CYS A 184 0.99 -11.57 1.80
N SER A 185 0.04 -11.11 0.97
CA SER A 185 -1.38 -11.46 1.10
C SER A 185 -1.61 -12.93 0.70
N PRO A 186 -2.55 -13.66 1.33
CA PRO A 186 -3.58 -13.19 2.27
C PRO A 186 -3.16 -13.25 3.76
N ALA A 187 -1.89 -13.55 4.07
CA ALA A 187 -1.44 -13.62 5.46
C ALA A 187 -1.43 -12.26 6.16
N SER A 188 -1.37 -11.18 5.38
CA SER A 188 -1.75 -9.85 5.82
C SER A 188 -2.77 -9.23 4.89
N TYR A 189 -3.68 -8.42 5.44
CA TYR A 189 -4.68 -7.65 4.70
C TYR A 189 -5.26 -6.56 5.61
N ALA A 190 -6.02 -5.62 5.05
CA ALA A 190 -6.76 -4.64 5.82
C ALA A 190 -8.22 -4.58 5.39
N ALA A 191 -9.12 -4.47 6.36
CA ALA A 191 -10.52 -4.10 6.16
C ALA A 191 -10.71 -2.63 6.56
N ILE A 192 -11.27 -1.83 5.67
CA ILE A 192 -11.46 -0.40 5.84
C ILE A 192 -12.95 -0.09 5.75
N GLU A 193 -13.44 0.59 6.79
CA GLU A 193 -14.79 1.11 6.86
C GLU A 193 -14.79 2.57 6.39
N TRP A 194 -15.45 2.85 5.27
CA TRP A 194 -15.48 4.17 4.67
C TRP A 194 -16.85 4.84 4.74
N GLU A 195 -16.88 6.07 5.25
CA GLU A 195 -18.06 6.93 5.27
C GLU A 195 -17.62 8.41 5.28
N ARG A 196 -17.51 9.01 4.08
CA ARG A 196 -16.96 10.37 3.88
C ARG A 196 -15.58 10.56 4.54
N GLY A 197 -14.77 9.50 4.52
CA GLY A 197 -13.51 9.37 5.27
C GLY A 197 -13.40 7.97 5.88
N TRP A 198 -12.20 7.60 6.34
CA TRP A 198 -12.00 6.33 7.04
C TRP A 198 -12.55 6.42 8.47
N ARG A 199 -13.35 5.43 8.87
CA ARG A 199 -13.93 5.31 10.21
C ARG A 199 -13.15 4.34 11.07
N ARG A 200 -12.81 3.20 10.48
CA ARG A 200 -12.10 2.12 11.13
C ARG A 200 -11.25 1.38 10.11
N ILE A 201 -10.07 0.97 10.54
CA ILE A 201 -9.20 0.07 9.81
C ILE A 201 -8.89 -1.11 10.72
N ALA A 202 -9.36 -2.29 10.33
CA ALA A 202 -8.95 -3.56 10.92
C ALA A 202 -7.82 -4.15 10.08
N TYR A 203 -6.62 -4.20 10.66
CA TYR A 203 -5.42 -4.69 10.02
C TYR A 203 -5.05 -6.06 10.57
N VAL A 204 -4.79 -6.99 9.65
CA VAL A 204 -4.46 -8.39 9.93
C VAL A 204 -3.03 -8.65 9.51
N ALA A 205 -2.22 -9.22 10.40
CA ALA A 205 -0.90 -9.76 10.08
C ALA A 205 -0.66 -11.04 10.89
N GLY A 206 -0.80 -12.20 10.24
CA GLY A 206 -0.71 -13.49 10.92
C GLY A 206 -1.76 -13.61 12.03
N ALA A 207 -1.34 -13.77 13.29
CA ALA A 207 -2.22 -13.78 14.45
C ALA A 207 -2.55 -12.37 14.99
N CYS A 208 -1.74 -11.37 14.67
CA CYS A 208 -1.94 -10.00 15.13
C CYS A 208 -3.16 -9.39 14.44
N ARG A 209 -3.98 -8.71 15.23
CA ARG A 209 -5.15 -7.93 14.79
C ARG A 209 -5.01 -6.55 15.38
N ILE A 210 -4.99 -5.52 14.54
CA ILE A 210 -4.86 -4.12 14.94
C ILE A 210 -6.10 -3.37 14.47
N SER A 211 -6.71 -2.58 15.35
CA SER A 211 -7.80 -1.68 15.01
C SER A 211 -7.32 -0.24 15.17
N LEU A 212 -7.48 0.54 14.11
CA LEU A 212 -7.18 1.97 14.07
C LEU A 212 -8.48 2.73 13.79
N SER A 213 -8.81 3.69 14.65
CA SER A 213 -9.94 4.62 14.48
C SER A 213 -9.46 6.06 14.68
N PRO A 214 -10.06 7.06 14.01
CA PRO A 214 -9.75 8.46 14.28
C PRO A 214 -10.10 8.81 15.73
N GLY A 215 -9.19 9.44 16.47
CA GLY A 215 -9.43 9.93 17.84
C GLY A 215 -9.40 8.88 18.95
N GLU A 216 -9.66 7.59 18.67
CA GLU A 216 -9.63 6.51 19.68
C GLU A 216 -8.26 5.81 19.79
N GLY A 217 -7.36 6.05 18.83
CA GLY A 217 -6.00 5.50 18.82
C GLY A 217 -5.92 4.08 18.26
N VAL A 218 -4.96 3.30 18.77
CA VAL A 218 -4.60 1.97 18.23
C VAL A 218 -4.81 0.88 19.28
N ALA A 219 -5.73 -0.03 19.01
CA ALA A 219 -5.93 -1.27 19.77
C ALA A 219 -5.30 -2.45 19.04
N ALA A 220 -4.70 -3.40 19.76
CA ALA A 220 -4.06 -4.58 19.18
C ALA A 220 -4.30 -5.82 20.03
N THR A 221 -4.51 -6.97 19.38
CA THR A 221 -4.68 -8.29 20.02
C THR A 221 -3.93 -9.35 19.22
N GLY A 222 -3.50 -10.44 19.86
CA GLY A 222 -2.87 -11.58 19.18
C GLY A 222 -1.40 -11.36 18.76
N CYS A 223 -0.75 -10.33 19.31
CA CYS A 223 0.67 -10.02 19.12
C CYS A 223 1.29 -9.55 20.43
N ASP A 224 2.59 -9.80 20.58
CA ASP A 224 3.38 -9.23 21.67
C ASP A 224 3.67 -7.74 21.44
N ALA A 225 4.34 -7.11 22.42
CA ALA A 225 4.66 -5.70 22.37
C ALA A 225 5.63 -5.32 21.25
N GLU A 226 6.55 -6.22 20.89
CA GLU A 226 7.56 -5.97 19.85
C GLU A 226 6.90 -5.99 18.46
N GLU A 227 6.08 -7.00 18.19
CA GLU A 227 5.32 -7.12 16.95
C GLU A 227 4.32 -5.97 16.81
N ARG A 228 3.63 -5.61 17.89
CA ARG A 228 2.76 -4.42 17.89
C ARG A 228 3.55 -3.17 17.53
N ARG A 229 4.70 -2.93 18.19
CA ARG A 229 5.57 -1.77 17.92
C ARG A 229 6.05 -1.75 16.48
N ARG A 230 6.42 -2.90 15.93
CA ARG A 230 6.84 -3.05 14.53
C ARG A 230 5.71 -2.67 13.57
N LEU A 231 4.49 -3.14 13.81
CA LEU A 231 3.34 -2.93 12.94
C LEU A 231 2.71 -1.54 13.08
N THR A 232 2.91 -0.81 14.19
CA THR A 232 2.30 0.52 14.39
C THR A 232 3.31 1.66 14.37
N GLY A 233 4.58 1.37 14.65
CA GLY A 233 5.69 2.34 14.68
C GLY A 233 6.75 2.11 13.61
N GLY A 234 6.70 0.99 12.89
CA GLY A 234 7.70 0.58 11.90
C GLY A 234 8.85 -0.22 12.49
N PRO A 235 9.76 -0.72 11.64
CA PRO A 235 10.86 -1.58 12.06
C PRO A 235 12.12 -0.80 12.51
N GLY A 236 12.23 0.50 12.22
CA GLY A 236 13.41 1.31 12.56
C GLY A 236 13.40 1.80 14.01
N GLU A 237 14.56 2.13 14.57
CA GLU A 237 14.68 2.67 15.94
C GLU A 237 13.86 3.95 16.12
N LEU A 238 13.98 4.89 15.16
CA LEU A 238 13.10 6.05 15.06
C LEU A 238 11.70 5.60 14.61
N PRO A 239 10.62 5.95 15.33
CA PRO A 239 9.26 5.70 14.88
C PRO A 239 9.03 6.32 13.50
N TYR A 240 8.45 5.55 12.58
CA TYR A 240 8.28 5.96 11.19
C TYR A 240 7.49 7.27 11.04
N ARG A 241 6.52 7.52 11.95
CA ARG A 241 5.82 8.80 12.03
C ARG A 241 6.79 9.98 12.20
N ALA A 242 7.72 9.88 13.15
CA ALA A 242 8.71 10.91 13.42
C ALA A 242 9.69 11.07 12.26
N GLU A 243 10.05 9.97 11.60
CA GLU A 243 10.86 10.02 10.37
C GLU A 243 10.16 10.82 9.26
N ILE A 244 8.88 10.55 9.00
CA ILE A 244 8.10 11.27 7.98
C ILE A 244 7.94 12.75 8.33
N GLU A 245 7.62 13.07 9.58
CA GLU A 245 7.46 14.45 10.04
C GLU A 245 8.79 15.24 9.89
N ALA A 246 9.91 14.65 10.31
CA ALA A 246 11.23 15.26 10.18
C ALA A 246 11.65 15.47 8.72
N LEU A 247 11.43 14.48 7.84
CA LEU A 247 11.74 14.61 6.41
C LEU A 247 10.92 15.72 5.76
N ARG A 248 9.62 15.78 6.03
CA ARG A 248 8.72 16.80 5.48
C ARG A 248 9.10 18.20 5.94
N GLN A 249 9.36 18.36 7.24
CA GLN A 249 9.86 19.63 7.79
C GLN A 249 11.19 20.05 7.15
N ALA A 250 12.11 19.10 6.98
CA ALA A 250 13.41 19.36 6.36
C ALA A 250 13.29 19.93 4.94
N LYS A 251 12.27 19.54 4.16
CA LYS A 251 12.04 20.07 2.80
C LYS A 251 11.84 21.58 2.79
N ASP A 252 11.14 22.12 3.79
CA ASP A 252 10.90 23.56 3.93
C ASP A 252 12.14 24.29 4.46
N GLU A 253 12.92 23.64 5.33
CA GLU A 253 14.12 24.22 5.94
C GLU A 253 15.33 24.29 4.99
N VAL A 254 15.42 23.43 3.97
CA VAL A 254 16.56 23.40 3.03
C VAL A 254 16.81 24.78 2.40
N ALA A 255 15.76 25.54 2.13
CA ALA A 255 15.87 26.88 1.55
C ALA A 255 16.50 27.91 2.50
N VAL A 256 16.45 27.68 3.82
CA VAL A 256 16.87 28.63 4.86
C VAL A 256 18.20 28.22 5.49
N LEU A 257 18.31 26.97 5.94
CA LEU A 257 19.47 26.45 6.67
C LEU A 257 20.52 25.83 5.74
N GLY A 258 20.16 25.61 4.48
CA GLY A 258 20.99 24.89 3.55
C GLY A 258 20.94 23.38 3.74
N ARG A 259 21.23 22.68 2.65
CA ARG A 259 21.06 21.22 2.56
C ARG A 259 21.95 20.43 3.52
N GLU A 260 23.19 20.88 3.71
CA GLU A 260 24.20 20.14 4.46
C GLU A 260 23.85 20.07 5.95
N GLU A 261 23.49 21.20 6.54
CA GLU A 261 23.06 21.29 7.93
C GLU A 261 21.83 20.42 8.18
N VAL A 262 20.81 20.55 7.33
CA VAL A 262 19.57 19.78 7.42
C VAL A 262 19.83 18.28 7.30
N ALA A 263 20.64 17.86 6.32
CA ALA A 263 20.99 16.44 6.14
C ALA A 263 21.78 15.88 7.33
N GLY A 264 22.71 16.66 7.90
CA GLY A 264 23.46 16.29 9.10
C GLY A 264 22.55 16.04 10.30
N ARG A 265 21.57 16.92 10.52
CA ARG A 265 20.56 16.78 11.60
C ARG A 265 19.72 15.51 11.43
N LEU A 266 19.21 15.25 10.22
CA LEU A 266 18.41 14.06 9.94
C LEU A 266 19.21 12.76 10.14
N LEU A 267 20.48 12.74 9.74
CA LEU A 267 21.38 11.61 9.99
C LEU A 267 21.60 11.38 11.49
N ALA A 268 21.79 12.45 12.27
CA ALA A 268 21.93 12.37 13.72
C ALA A 268 20.66 11.82 14.42
N MET A 269 19.49 12.00 13.81
CA MET A 269 18.22 11.40 14.27
C MET A 269 18.09 9.90 13.91
N GLY A 270 19.05 9.33 13.20
CA GLY A 270 19.02 7.93 12.76
C GLY A 270 18.28 7.69 11.43
N ILE A 271 17.91 8.75 10.70
CA ILE A 271 17.24 8.60 9.40
C ILE A 271 18.25 8.11 8.36
N LYS A 272 17.90 7.06 7.62
CA LYS A 272 18.80 6.47 6.62
C LYS A 272 19.17 7.48 5.54
N LYS A 273 20.47 7.61 5.26
CA LYS A 273 21.00 8.46 4.18
C LYS A 273 20.23 8.31 2.86
N LYS A 274 19.89 7.08 2.48
CA LYS A 274 19.12 6.79 1.26
C LYS A 274 17.75 7.49 1.24
N HIS A 275 17.05 7.56 2.38
CA HIS A 275 15.73 8.20 2.46
C HIS A 275 15.88 9.72 2.34
N ILE A 276 16.85 10.29 3.04
CA ILE A 276 17.21 11.72 2.95
C ILE A 276 17.53 12.09 1.50
N GLU A 277 18.38 11.32 0.83
CA GLU A 277 18.78 11.58 -0.55
C GLU A 277 17.63 11.42 -1.55
N ARG A 278 16.72 10.46 -1.32
CA ARG A 278 15.57 10.22 -2.17
C ARG A 278 14.54 11.34 -2.08
N TYR A 279 14.34 11.87 -0.88
CA TYR A 279 13.34 12.91 -0.63
C TYR A 279 13.86 14.30 -0.94
N LEU A 280 15.03 14.64 -0.41
CA LEU A 280 15.58 15.98 -0.55
C LEU A 280 16.41 16.13 -1.84
N GLY A 281 16.90 15.04 -2.46
CA GLY A 281 17.88 15.05 -3.57
C GLY A 281 19.30 14.59 -3.20
N ARG A 282 20.23 14.51 -4.16
CA ARG A 282 21.65 14.18 -3.88
C ARG A 282 22.51 15.43 -3.68
N GLN A 283 23.57 15.31 -2.89
CA GLN A 283 24.60 16.35 -2.80
C GLN A 283 25.25 16.61 -4.19
N GLY A 284 25.50 17.88 -4.52
CA GLY A 284 26.35 18.27 -5.65
C GLY A 284 25.83 17.96 -7.05
N ARG A 285 24.54 17.62 -7.21
CA ARG A 285 23.91 17.53 -8.53
C ARG A 285 22.67 18.44 -8.57
N PRO A 286 22.55 19.31 -9.59
CA PRO A 286 21.27 19.95 -9.88
C PRO A 286 20.21 18.85 -10.05
N GLU A 287 18.98 19.11 -9.59
CA GLU A 287 17.88 18.20 -9.90
C GLU A 287 17.76 18.05 -11.42
N PRO A 288 17.61 16.82 -11.97
CA PRO A 288 17.08 16.66 -13.31
C PRO A 288 15.61 17.09 -13.37
#